data_AF-A0AAU6XUP2-F1
#
_entry.id   AF-A0AAU6XUP2-F1
#
_cell.length_a   1.000
_cell.length_b   1.000
_cell.length_c   1.000
_cell.angle_alpha   90.00
_cell.angle_beta   90.00
_cell.angle_gamma   90.00
#
_symmetry.space_group_name_H-M   'P 1'
#
loop_
_entity.id
_entity.type
_entity.pdbx_description
1 polymer ?
#
loop_
_entity_poly.entity_id
_entity_poly.type
_entity_poly.pdbx_seq_one_letter_code
_entity_poly.pdbx_strand_id
1 'polypeptide(L)'
;MFKLVINTIAISASLMLGIFHTPVINPEWESNSFKNEFLSRINKVRQEGCKCGTNYMRPAPPLTWNNELADAARAHARDMSKRDYFSHTSKDGRTIEDRIMAAGYTYDGYKSYAIAENIAKGQQSIAEVTDGWFKSPGHCGNPMNPDLREIGIAEYDKYWVQDFGGREAFSAREKQMIKSGRLIIKHRKTEE
;
A
#
# COMPACT_ATOMS: atom_id res chain seq x y z
N MET A 1 -52.57 -28.98 -27.80
CA MET A 1 -51.89 -27.76 -28.28
C MET A 1 -52.29 -26.59 -27.39
N PHE A 2 -51.33 -25.70 -27.14
CA PHE A 2 -51.21 -24.67 -26.09
C PHE A 2 -52.36 -23.64 -25.89
N LYS A 3 -52.37 -23.06 -24.66
CA LYS A 3 -52.82 -21.73 -24.14
C LYS A 3 -54.03 -21.82 -23.17
N LEU A 4 -53.91 -21.58 -21.84
CA LEU A 4 -53.59 -20.34 -21.07
C LEU A 4 -54.40 -19.13 -21.57
N VAL A 5 -55.25 -18.47 -20.76
CA VAL A 5 -54.90 -17.29 -19.94
C VAL A 5 -55.84 -17.15 -18.74
N ILE A 6 -55.28 -16.96 -17.54
CA ILE A 6 -55.97 -16.54 -16.32
C ILE A 6 -55.55 -15.10 -15.98
N ASN A 7 -56.57 -14.32 -15.64
CA ASN A 7 -56.67 -13.05 -14.91
C ASN A 7 -55.44 -12.13 -14.71
N THR A 8 -55.69 -10.90 -15.12
CA THR A 8 -55.17 -9.61 -14.64
C THR A 8 -54.95 -9.55 -13.12
N ILE A 9 -53.75 -9.09 -12.74
CA ILE A 9 -53.49 -8.44 -11.45
C ILE A 9 -52.88 -7.07 -11.77
N ALA A 10 -53.54 -6.01 -11.33
CA ALA A 10 -52.97 -4.68 -11.26
C ALA A 10 -52.63 -4.40 -9.79
N ILE A 11 -51.35 -4.23 -9.48
CA ILE A 11 -50.88 -3.61 -8.25
C ILE A 11 -49.92 -2.50 -8.65
N SER A 12 -50.33 -1.27 -8.40
CA SER A 12 -49.52 -0.06 -8.56
C SER A 12 -48.42 -0.04 -7.50
N ALA A 13 -47.16 -0.02 -7.93
CA ALA A 13 -46.03 0.29 -7.07
C ALA A 13 -45.53 1.71 -7.38
N SER A 14 -45.78 2.65 -6.48
CA SER A 14 -45.20 3.99 -6.52
C SER A 14 -43.69 3.92 -6.33
N LEU A 15 -42.98 4.52 -7.27
CA LEU A 15 -41.53 4.64 -7.31
C LEU A 15 -41.07 5.70 -6.30
N MET A 16 -40.41 5.30 -5.22
CA MET A 16 -39.63 6.22 -4.37
C MET A 16 -38.14 5.93 -4.60
N LEU A 17 -37.55 6.64 -5.56
CA LEU A 17 -36.09 6.71 -5.75
C LEU A 17 -35.53 7.75 -4.77
N GLY A 18 -35.27 7.32 -3.54
CA GLY A 18 -34.40 8.03 -2.61
C GLY A 18 -32.99 7.46 -2.72
N ILE A 19 -32.15 8.01 -3.59
CA ILE A 19 -30.71 7.71 -3.56
C ILE A 19 -30.13 8.51 -2.39
N PHE A 20 -30.04 7.90 -1.22
CA PHE A 20 -29.21 8.42 -0.14
C PHE A 20 -27.74 8.22 -0.57
N HIS A 21 -27.16 9.21 -1.25
CA HIS A 21 -25.70 9.36 -1.28
C HIS A 21 -25.29 9.78 0.13
N THR A 22 -24.94 8.80 0.97
CA THR A 22 -24.11 9.12 2.13
C THR A 22 -22.81 9.71 1.59
N PRO A 23 -22.39 10.92 1.99
CA PRO A 23 -21.05 11.37 1.66
C PRO A 23 -20.09 10.30 2.19
N VAL A 24 -19.26 9.75 1.31
CA VAL A 24 -18.11 8.95 1.75
C VAL A 24 -17.22 9.93 2.51
N ILE A 25 -17.39 9.96 3.82
CA ILE A 25 -16.48 10.64 4.74
C ILE A 25 -15.19 9.82 4.68
N ASN A 26 -14.30 10.21 3.77
CA ASN A 26 -12.94 9.74 3.78
C ASN A 26 -12.39 10.03 5.18
N PRO A 27 -11.96 9.00 5.93
CA PRO A 27 -11.45 9.21 7.27
C PRO A 27 -10.23 10.14 7.20
N GLU A 28 -9.97 10.88 8.27
CA GLU A 28 -8.99 11.98 8.33
C GLU A 28 -7.59 11.59 7.82
N TRP A 29 -7.24 10.31 7.93
CA TRP A 29 -5.99 9.70 7.46
C TRP A 29 -5.92 9.38 5.94
N GLU A 30 -7.00 9.54 5.18
CA GLU A 30 -6.96 9.51 3.70
C GLU A 30 -6.94 10.91 3.07
N SER A 31 -6.98 11.94 3.90
CA SER A 31 -6.96 13.33 3.46
C SER A 31 -5.68 13.64 2.68
N ASN A 32 -5.77 14.57 1.74
CA ASN A 32 -4.60 15.07 1.04
C ASN A 32 -3.56 15.66 2.02
N SER A 33 -3.99 16.22 3.16
CA SER A 33 -3.09 16.71 4.20
C SER A 33 -2.27 15.59 4.85
N PHE A 34 -2.89 14.46 5.20
CA PHE A 34 -2.16 13.31 5.76
C PHE A 34 -1.09 12.81 4.80
N LYS A 35 -1.50 12.56 3.54
CA LYS A 35 -0.60 12.07 2.47
C LYS A 35 0.56 13.04 2.23
N ASN A 36 0.27 14.33 2.12
CA ASN A 36 1.26 15.36 1.84
C ASN A 36 2.22 15.55 3.01
N GLU A 37 1.76 15.49 4.26
CA GLU A 37 2.65 15.63 5.42
C GLU A 37 3.65 14.46 5.48
N PHE A 38 3.17 13.22 5.36
CA PHE A 38 4.04 12.04 5.37
C PHE A 38 5.06 12.07 4.24
N LEU A 39 4.59 12.29 3.00
CA LEU A 39 5.47 12.38 1.84
C LEU A 39 6.50 13.49 2.01
N SER A 40 6.08 14.67 2.49
CA SER A 40 6.99 15.80 2.70
C SER A 40 8.10 15.45 3.69
N ARG A 41 7.77 14.88 4.85
CA ARG A 41 8.74 14.50 5.88
C ARG A 41 9.73 13.46 5.37
N ILE A 42 9.23 12.38 4.77
CA ILE A 42 10.09 11.27 4.30
C ILE A 42 10.93 11.72 3.11
N ASN A 43 10.33 12.40 2.14
CA ASN A 43 11.06 12.83 0.95
C ASN A 43 12.08 13.92 1.26
N LYS A 44 11.87 14.75 2.28
CA LYS A 44 12.91 15.66 2.76
C LYS A 44 14.15 14.88 3.18
N VAL A 45 13.98 13.88 4.07
CA VAL A 45 15.10 13.05 4.54
C VAL A 45 15.74 12.26 3.39
N ARG A 46 14.93 11.69 2.48
CA ARG A 46 15.45 10.97 1.30
C ARG A 46 16.30 11.85 0.40
N GLN A 47 15.90 13.10 0.17
CA GLN A 47 16.66 14.01 -0.70
C GLN A 47 17.95 14.51 -0.05
N GLU A 48 17.98 14.65 1.28
CA GLU A 48 19.16 15.10 2.03
C GLU A 48 20.15 13.96 2.34
N GLY A 49 19.67 12.72 2.44
CA GLY A 49 20.41 11.61 3.04
C GLY A 49 20.39 11.69 4.57
N CYS A 50 20.71 10.59 5.24
CA CYS A 50 20.68 10.56 6.71
C CYS A 50 21.61 9.47 7.28
N LYS A 51 21.77 9.46 8.61
CA LYS A 51 22.41 8.35 9.31
C LYS A 51 21.33 7.42 9.88
N CYS A 52 21.37 6.16 9.49
CA CYS A 52 20.59 5.08 10.10
C CYS A 52 21.51 4.30 11.05
N GLY A 53 21.52 4.70 12.33
CA GLY A 53 22.52 4.25 13.29
C GLY A 53 23.91 4.73 12.89
N THR A 54 24.85 3.79 12.70
CA THR A 54 26.22 4.09 12.25
C THR A 54 26.35 4.23 10.74
N ASN A 55 25.36 3.76 9.98
CA ASN A 55 25.41 3.72 8.52
C ASN A 55 24.91 5.03 7.93
N TYR A 56 25.71 5.64 7.05
CA TYR A 56 25.24 6.78 6.27
C TYR A 56 24.50 6.30 5.02
N MET A 57 23.24 6.68 4.92
CA MET A 57 22.39 6.45 3.76
C MET A 57 22.48 7.65 2.82
N ARG A 58 22.91 7.41 1.59
CA ARG A 58 22.99 8.44 0.55
C ARG A 58 21.60 8.96 0.19
N PRO A 59 21.51 10.17 -0.40
CA PRO A 59 20.28 10.65 -1.00
C PRO A 59 19.64 9.63 -1.95
N ALA A 60 18.32 9.52 -1.89
CA ALA A 60 17.50 8.62 -2.71
C ALA A 60 16.39 9.42 -3.41
N PRO A 61 15.91 8.96 -4.59
CA PRO A 61 14.80 9.61 -5.29
C PRO A 61 13.55 9.75 -4.40
N PRO A 62 12.74 10.79 -4.56
CA PRO A 62 11.52 10.94 -3.77
C PRO A 62 10.55 9.78 -4.03
N LEU A 63 9.82 9.39 -3.00
CA LEU A 63 8.71 8.44 -3.08
C LEU A 63 7.45 9.15 -3.56
N THR A 64 6.61 8.40 -4.28
CA THR A 64 5.26 8.82 -4.65
C THR A 64 4.21 7.99 -3.91
N TRP A 65 3.06 8.59 -3.59
CA TRP A 65 1.96 7.86 -2.96
C TRP A 65 1.41 6.77 -3.90
N ASN A 66 1.14 5.58 -3.37
CA ASN A 66 0.47 4.49 -4.07
C ASN A 66 -0.72 3.99 -3.21
N ASN A 67 -1.91 3.95 -3.81
CA ASN A 67 -3.14 3.57 -3.09
C ASN A 67 -3.21 2.07 -2.78
N GLU A 68 -2.66 1.20 -3.62
CA GLU A 68 -2.64 -0.26 -3.41
C GLU A 68 -1.82 -0.59 -2.14
N LEU A 69 -0.66 0.07 -1.98
CA LEU A 69 0.15 -0.04 -0.77
C LEU A 69 -0.56 0.53 0.45
N ALA A 70 -1.27 1.66 0.31
CA ALA A 70 -2.00 2.27 1.42
C ALA A 70 -3.17 1.39 1.88
N ASP A 71 -3.85 0.74 0.93
CA ASP A 71 -4.93 -0.20 1.20
C ASP A 71 -4.43 -1.44 1.96
N ALA A 72 -3.26 -1.97 1.58
CA ALA A 72 -2.59 -3.06 2.29
C ALA A 72 -2.18 -2.65 3.72
N ALA A 73 -1.54 -1.50 3.86
CA ALA A 73 -1.12 -0.95 5.15
C ALA A 73 -2.31 -0.79 6.09
N ARG A 74 -3.43 -0.25 5.59
CA ARG A 74 -4.68 -0.07 6.34
C ARG A 74 -5.27 -1.40 6.79
N ALA A 75 -5.30 -2.39 5.89
CA ALA A 75 -5.82 -3.71 6.21
C ALA A 75 -5.00 -4.37 7.33
N HIS A 76 -3.68 -4.23 7.29
CA HIS A 76 -2.79 -4.81 8.31
C HIS A 76 -2.84 -4.07 9.64
N ALA A 77 -2.86 -2.72 9.64
CA ALA A 77 -3.05 -1.92 10.85
C ALA A 77 -4.35 -2.30 11.58
N ARG A 78 -5.44 -2.45 10.81
CA ARG A 78 -6.74 -2.89 11.32
C ARG A 78 -6.71 -4.33 11.82
N ASP A 79 -6.00 -5.25 11.16
CA ASP A 79 -5.88 -6.64 11.63
C ASP A 79 -5.14 -6.70 12.98
N MET A 80 -4.00 -6.00 13.07
CA MET A 80 -3.18 -5.87 14.28
C MET A 80 -3.96 -5.29 15.46
N SER A 81 -4.71 -4.20 15.25
CA SER A 81 -5.59 -3.61 16.27
C SER A 81 -6.69 -4.58 16.68
N LYS A 82 -7.48 -5.09 15.74
CA LYS A 82 -8.68 -5.90 16.05
C LYS A 82 -8.38 -7.22 16.71
N ARG A 83 -7.19 -7.77 16.49
CA ARG A 83 -6.78 -9.08 17.00
C ARG A 83 -5.68 -8.95 18.06
N ASP A 84 -5.42 -7.74 18.53
CA ASP A 84 -4.41 -7.41 19.54
C ASP A 84 -3.08 -8.13 19.34
N TYR A 85 -2.38 -7.79 18.27
CA TYR A 85 -1.02 -8.26 18.01
C TYR A 85 -0.20 -7.22 17.29
N PHE A 86 1.12 -7.38 17.29
CA PHE A 86 2.06 -6.48 16.63
C PHE A 86 3.15 -7.30 15.94
N SER A 87 3.06 -7.45 14.62
CA SER A 87 3.93 -8.32 13.83
C SER A 87 3.86 -7.96 12.34
N HIS A 88 4.97 -8.14 11.63
CA HIS A 88 5.02 -8.06 10.16
C HIS A 88 4.23 -9.19 9.48
N THR A 89 4.15 -10.36 10.11
CA THR A 89 3.34 -11.50 9.63
C THR A 89 1.96 -11.44 10.27
N SER A 90 0.92 -11.52 9.44
CA SER A 90 -0.46 -11.61 9.91
C SER A 90 -0.67 -12.91 10.71
N LYS A 91 -1.62 -12.91 11.64
CA LYS A 91 -1.90 -14.11 12.47
C LYS A 91 -2.41 -15.31 11.66
N ASP A 92 -2.87 -15.10 10.43
CA ASP A 92 -3.26 -16.15 9.47
C ASP A 92 -2.10 -16.62 8.58
N GLY A 93 -0.88 -16.13 8.83
CA GLY A 93 0.34 -16.52 8.13
C GLY A 93 0.71 -15.63 6.94
N ARG A 94 -0.13 -14.69 6.52
CA ARG A 94 0.17 -13.82 5.37
C ARG A 94 1.37 -12.90 5.65
N THR A 95 2.32 -12.89 4.73
CA THR A 95 3.48 -11.98 4.75
C THR A 95 3.09 -10.58 4.25
N ILE A 96 4.05 -9.65 4.25
CA ILE A 96 3.87 -8.36 3.56
C ILE A 96 3.53 -8.56 2.09
N GLU A 97 4.25 -9.45 1.39
CA GLU A 97 4.08 -9.73 -0.04
C GLU A 97 2.65 -10.20 -0.34
N ASP A 98 2.14 -11.14 0.47
CA ASP A 98 0.76 -11.64 0.33
C ASP A 98 -0.27 -10.51 0.45
N ARG A 99 -0.07 -9.59 1.41
CA ARG A 99 -1.01 -8.49 1.67
C ARG A 99 -1.00 -7.45 0.57
N ILE A 100 0.17 -7.00 0.12
CA ILE A 100 0.27 -5.97 -0.93
C ILE A 100 -0.17 -6.53 -2.29
N MET A 101 0.10 -7.81 -2.59
CA MET A 101 -0.41 -8.46 -3.80
C MET A 101 -1.93 -8.58 -3.77
N ALA A 102 -2.51 -8.95 -2.61
CA ALA A 102 -3.96 -8.99 -2.44
C ALA A 102 -4.62 -7.60 -2.59
N ALA A 103 -3.88 -6.52 -2.34
CA ALA A 103 -4.31 -5.15 -2.57
C ALA A 103 -4.08 -4.64 -4.01
N GLY A 104 -3.48 -5.45 -4.89
CA GLY A 104 -3.25 -5.14 -6.30
C GLY A 104 -1.82 -4.74 -6.69
N TYR A 105 -0.91 -4.58 -5.71
CA TYR A 105 0.49 -4.23 -5.98
C TYR A 105 1.30 -5.46 -6.46
N THR A 106 1.07 -5.83 -7.71
CA THR A 106 1.65 -7.04 -8.33
C THR A 106 2.98 -6.78 -9.03
N TYR A 107 3.76 -7.86 -9.23
CA TYR A 107 5.02 -7.84 -9.97
C TYR A 107 4.87 -8.15 -11.48
N ASP A 108 3.67 -8.53 -11.93
CA ASP A 108 3.42 -8.90 -13.33
C ASP A 108 3.63 -7.71 -14.27
N GLY A 109 4.44 -7.93 -15.32
CA GLY A 109 4.78 -6.87 -16.27
C GLY A 109 5.90 -5.92 -15.81
N TYR A 110 6.54 -6.22 -14.69
CA TYR A 110 7.69 -5.50 -14.16
C TYR A 110 8.95 -6.36 -14.20
N LYS A 111 10.10 -5.72 -14.46
CA LYS A 111 11.41 -6.38 -14.53
C LYS A 111 12.19 -6.32 -13.23
N SER A 112 11.81 -5.40 -12.35
CA SER A 112 12.27 -5.32 -10.97
C SER A 112 11.06 -5.15 -10.06
N TYR A 113 11.18 -5.70 -8.86
CA TYR A 113 10.18 -5.64 -7.81
C TYR A 113 10.91 -5.63 -6.46
N ALA A 114 10.59 -4.67 -5.61
CA ALA A 114 11.14 -4.51 -4.28
C ALA A 114 10.05 -3.98 -3.36
N ILE A 115 10.01 -4.49 -2.14
CA ILE A 115 9.00 -4.15 -1.14
C ILE A 115 9.66 -4.06 0.23
N ALA A 116 9.09 -3.28 1.13
CA ALA A 116 9.51 -3.20 2.53
C ALA A 116 8.35 -2.70 3.39
N GLU A 117 8.38 -3.01 4.69
CA GLU A 117 7.36 -2.55 5.65
C GLU A 117 8.05 -1.99 6.91
N ASN A 118 7.50 -0.89 7.40
CA ASN A 118 7.72 -0.40 8.75
C ASN A 118 6.39 -0.45 9.50
N ILE A 119 6.41 -0.95 10.75
CA ILE A 119 5.25 -0.91 11.65
C ILE A 119 5.59 -0.14 12.92
N ALA A 120 4.60 0.50 13.52
CA ALA A 120 4.73 1.13 14.83
C ALA A 120 3.42 1.05 15.62
N LYS A 121 3.51 1.18 16.95
CA LYS A 121 2.34 1.19 17.83
C LYS A 121 2.51 2.26 18.91
N GLY A 122 1.48 3.07 19.10
CA GLY A 122 1.34 3.99 20.23
C GLY A 122 1.70 5.45 19.96
N GLN A 123 2.38 5.76 18.84
CA GLN A 123 2.67 7.13 18.44
C GLN A 123 1.37 7.88 18.13
N GLN A 124 1.32 9.17 18.49
CA GLN A 124 0.12 10.00 18.44
C GLN A 124 0.08 10.94 17.24
N SER A 125 1.17 11.03 16.47
CA SER A 125 1.26 11.92 15.32
C SER A 125 2.17 11.38 14.23
N ILE A 126 1.98 11.92 13.02
CA ILE A 126 2.86 11.69 11.86
C ILE A 126 4.32 11.99 12.22
N ALA A 127 4.57 13.13 12.87
CA ALA A 127 5.91 13.53 13.29
C ALA A 127 6.55 12.49 14.21
N GLU A 128 5.83 12.06 15.24
CA GLU A 128 6.33 11.11 16.24
C GLU A 128 6.66 9.75 15.62
N VAL A 129 5.79 9.23 14.75
CA VAL A 129 6.04 7.94 14.09
C VAL A 129 7.19 8.02 13.08
N THR A 130 7.29 9.10 12.29
CA THR A 130 8.40 9.26 11.34
C THR A 130 9.73 9.40 12.06
N ASP A 131 9.78 10.19 13.15
CA ASP A 131 11.00 10.36 13.95
C ASP A 131 11.39 9.04 14.62
N GLY A 132 10.41 8.26 15.08
CA GLY A 132 10.63 6.94 15.65
C GLY A 132 11.28 5.98 14.65
N TRP A 133 10.78 5.91 13.42
CA TRP A 133 11.37 5.07 12.38
C TRP A 133 12.79 5.51 12.02
N PHE A 134 13.05 6.81 11.84
CA PHE A 134 14.40 7.29 11.52
C PHE A 134 15.42 7.14 12.66
N LYS A 135 14.97 7.10 13.92
CA LYS A 135 15.83 6.80 15.08
C LYS A 135 16.19 5.33 15.23
N SER A 136 15.44 4.43 14.59
CA SER A 136 15.68 2.99 14.63
C SER A 136 16.48 2.54 13.39
N PRO A 137 17.72 2.02 13.53
CA PRO A 137 18.55 1.70 12.37
C PRO A 137 17.89 0.75 11.36
N GLY A 138 17.15 -0.25 11.83
CA GLY A 138 16.40 -1.18 10.99
C GLY A 138 15.28 -0.49 10.21
N HIS A 139 14.40 0.25 10.90
CA HIS A 139 13.30 0.95 10.24
C HIS A 139 13.76 2.11 9.36
N CYS A 140 14.87 2.77 9.70
CA CYS A 140 15.45 3.87 8.95
C CYS A 140 15.98 3.43 7.59
N GLY A 141 16.44 2.19 7.47
CA GLY A 141 16.95 1.64 6.20
C GLY A 141 15.88 1.58 5.10
N ASN A 142 14.65 1.20 5.46
CA ASN A 142 13.53 1.06 4.52
C ASN A 142 13.20 2.35 3.74
N PRO A 143 12.86 3.49 4.37
CA PRO A 143 12.60 4.74 3.67
C PRO A 143 13.82 5.30 2.96
N MET A 144 15.03 4.78 3.17
CA MET A 144 16.24 5.21 2.46
C MET A 144 16.70 4.23 1.36
N ASN A 145 16.01 3.10 1.19
CA ASN A 145 16.34 2.15 0.14
C ASN A 145 16.10 2.78 -1.25
N PRO A 146 17.14 2.86 -2.11
CA PRO A 146 17.04 3.47 -3.42
C PRO A 146 16.40 2.55 -4.46
N ASP A 147 15.91 1.36 -4.13
CA ASP A 147 15.09 0.55 -5.04
C ASP A 147 13.59 0.83 -4.87
N LEU A 148 13.20 1.44 -3.75
CA LEU A 148 11.82 1.82 -3.44
C LEU A 148 11.49 3.18 -4.05
N ARG A 149 10.32 3.30 -4.67
CA ARG A 149 9.82 4.48 -5.41
C ARG A 149 8.40 4.90 -5.01
N GLU A 150 7.67 4.00 -4.39
CA GLU A 150 6.26 4.16 -4.04
C GLU A 150 6.08 3.89 -2.54
N ILE A 151 5.06 4.51 -1.95
CA ILE A 151 4.75 4.36 -0.52
C ILE A 151 3.25 4.44 -0.29
N GLY A 152 2.77 3.61 0.64
CA GLY A 152 1.44 3.69 1.22
C GLY A 152 1.55 3.63 2.74
N ILE A 153 0.76 4.46 3.43
CA ILE A 153 0.79 4.54 4.89
C ILE A 153 -0.63 4.55 5.41
N ALA A 154 -0.87 3.87 6.51
CA ALA A 154 -2.13 3.94 7.23
C ALA A 154 -1.91 3.94 8.74
N GLU A 155 -2.91 4.47 9.43
CA GLU A 155 -3.04 4.42 10.87
C GLU A 155 -4.42 3.83 11.22
N TYR A 156 -4.46 2.96 12.22
CA TYR A 156 -5.70 2.46 12.79
C TYR A 156 -5.50 2.16 14.27
N ASP A 157 -6.19 2.89 15.16
CA ASP A 157 -6.15 2.66 16.61
C ASP A 157 -4.71 2.64 17.19
N LYS A 158 -3.91 3.62 16.77
CA LYS A 158 -2.48 3.81 17.06
C LYS A 158 -1.56 2.74 16.49
N TYR A 159 -2.05 1.87 15.62
CA TYR A 159 -1.20 0.99 14.80
C TYR A 159 -0.88 1.68 13.49
N TRP A 160 0.40 1.86 13.24
CA TRP A 160 0.91 2.48 12.03
C TRP A 160 1.55 1.41 11.16
N VAL A 161 1.22 1.44 9.87
CA VAL A 161 1.87 0.60 8.87
C VAL A 161 2.30 1.51 7.72
N GLN A 162 3.55 1.33 7.30
CA GLN A 162 4.17 2.02 6.18
C GLN A 162 4.73 0.97 5.24
N ASP A 163 4.04 0.78 4.12
CA ASP A 163 4.43 -0.15 3.07
C ASP A 163 5.10 0.62 1.93
N PHE A 164 6.18 0.05 1.43
CA PHE A 164 6.95 0.59 0.32
C PHE A 164 6.92 -0.36 -0.86
N GLY A 165 7.01 0.22 -2.06
CA GLY A 165 7.12 -0.52 -3.30
C GLY A 165 8.13 0.10 -4.25
N GLY A 166 8.75 -0.73 -5.07
CA GLY A 166 9.59 -0.33 -6.18
C GLY A 166 9.38 -1.30 -7.32
N ARG A 167 8.83 -0.83 -8.44
CA ARG A 167 8.61 -1.65 -9.63
C ARG A 167 8.97 -0.90 -10.90
N GLU A 168 9.86 -1.49 -11.70
CA GLU A 168 10.25 -0.93 -13.01
C GLU A 168 9.57 -1.72 -14.12
N ALA A 169 8.72 -1.06 -14.92
CA ALA A 169 8.00 -1.71 -16.00
C ALA A 169 8.95 -2.11 -17.13
N PHE A 170 8.65 -3.22 -17.82
CA PHE A 170 9.32 -3.50 -19.09
C PHE A 170 9.03 -2.38 -20.11
N SER A 171 10.08 -1.95 -20.82
CA SER A 171 9.94 -1.11 -21.99
C SER A 171 9.15 -1.81 -23.10
N ALA A 172 8.60 -1.05 -24.04
CA ALA A 172 7.91 -1.63 -25.20
C ALA A 172 8.79 -2.60 -25.99
N ARG A 173 10.10 -2.31 -26.10
CA ARG A 173 11.08 -3.20 -26.74
C ARG A 173 11.27 -4.48 -25.95
N GLU A 174 11.44 -4.41 -24.64
CA GLU A 174 11.56 -5.60 -23.79
C GLU A 174 10.30 -6.46 -23.86
N LYS A 175 9.11 -5.84 -23.85
CA LYS A 175 7.83 -6.54 -24.06
C LYS A 175 7.78 -7.27 -25.40
N GLN A 176 8.27 -6.65 -26.48
CA GLN A 176 8.39 -7.31 -27.79
C GLN A 176 9.39 -8.47 -27.78
N MET A 177 10.50 -8.33 -27.05
CA MET A 177 11.50 -9.40 -26.90
C MET A 177 10.96 -10.57 -26.08
N ILE A 178 10.19 -10.32 -25.02
CA ILE A 178 9.50 -11.34 -24.24
C ILE A 178 8.52 -12.11 -25.13
N LYS A 179 7.66 -11.38 -25.88
CA LYS A 179 6.67 -12.00 -26.78
C LYS A 179 7.30 -12.85 -27.88
N SER A 180 8.51 -12.49 -28.33
CA SER A 180 9.25 -13.23 -29.36
C SER A 180 10.17 -14.32 -28.81
N GLY A 181 10.19 -14.54 -27.48
CA GLY A 181 11.08 -15.52 -26.83
C GLY A 181 12.56 -15.12 -26.82
N ARG A 182 12.90 -13.88 -27.19
CA ARG A 182 14.26 -13.34 -27.23
C ARG A 182 14.74 -12.82 -25.88
N LEU A 183 13.84 -12.68 -24.91
CA LEU A 183 14.14 -12.35 -23.52
C LEU A 183 13.36 -13.30 -22.61
N ILE A 184 14.07 -14.02 -21.74
CA ILE A 184 13.48 -14.92 -20.73
C ILE A 184 13.53 -14.22 -19.38
N ILE A 185 12.38 -14.04 -18.75
CA ILE A 185 12.29 -13.47 -17.40
C ILE A 185 12.58 -14.58 -16.40
N LYS A 186 13.56 -14.36 -15.52
CA LYS A 186 13.76 -15.15 -14.31
C LYS A 186 13.40 -14.27 -13.12
N HIS A 187 12.23 -14.48 -12.53
CA HIS A 187 11.89 -13.79 -11.29
C HIS A 187 12.83 -14.29 -10.18
N ARG A 188 13.62 -13.37 -9.62
CA ARG A 188 14.44 -13.66 -8.43
C ARG A 188 13.55 -13.31 -7.24
N LYS A 189 13.18 -14.29 -6.41
CA LYS A 189 12.59 -13.97 -5.11
C LYS A 189 13.65 -13.23 -4.30
N THR A 190 13.32 -12.03 -3.82
CA THR A 190 14.10 -11.37 -2.77
C THR A 190 13.80 -12.12 -1.48
N GLU A 191 14.82 -12.72 -0.87
CA GLU A 191 14.71 -13.30 0.47
C GLU A 191 14.53 -12.17 1.49
N GLU A 192 13.61 -12.37 2.44
CA GLU A 192 13.19 -11.44 3.50
C GLU A 192 14.34 -11.05 4.45
#